data_AF-T1CN84-F1
#
_entry.id   AF-T1CN84-F1
#
_cell.length_a   1.000
_cell.length_b   1.000
_cell.length_c   1.000
_cell.angle_alpha   90.00
_cell.angle_beta   90.00
_cell.angle_gamma   90.00
#
_symmetry.space_group_name_H-M   'P 1'
#
loop_
_entity.id
_entity.type
_entity.pdbx_description
1 polymer ?
#
loop_
_entity_poly.entity_id
_entity_poly.type
_entity_poly.pdbx_seq_one_letter_code
_entity_poly.pdbx_strand_id
1 'polypeptide(L)'
;PGASSISGALRLTAALPTILGQFHRRRAHLPPLAPRPDLNHAGYLLYALLNREGTELETRALDVALILHADHELNASTFAARITASTLSDLYSAITSAIGTLKGPLHGGANEQVMKILDEIGTVDRVEAAVQAKLAKHERIMGFGHRVYKVEDPRATILREWSRQVGQAKGDLHYFDLLVRLQEVVHREKNLYPNVDLWSGSIYTLLGIPHDLFTPIFAVSRISGWTAHVLEEYEDLRLIRPKALYVGPTDLTYT
;
A
#
# COMPACT_ATOMS: atom_id res chain seq x y z
N PRO A 1 3.76 -21.39 -20.31
CA PRO A 1 4.25 -20.50 -21.40
C PRO A 1 3.30 -19.37 -21.86
N GLY A 2 2.01 -19.35 -21.48
CA GLY A 2 1.07 -18.26 -21.86
C GLY A 2 0.84 -17.16 -20.80
N ALA A 3 1.20 -17.41 -19.54
CA ALA A 3 0.99 -16.48 -18.42
C ALA A 3 2.22 -15.61 -18.09
N SER A 4 3.41 -16.00 -18.55
CA SER A 4 4.68 -15.27 -18.37
C SER A 4 4.91 -14.27 -19.51
N SER A 5 3.92 -13.42 -19.78
CA SER A 5 3.98 -12.46 -20.89
C SER A 5 3.49 -11.09 -20.44
N ILE A 6 3.95 -10.04 -21.12
CA ILE A 6 3.46 -8.66 -20.96
C ILE A 6 1.92 -8.62 -21.06
N SER A 7 1.32 -9.45 -21.92
CA SER A 7 -0.14 -9.57 -22.04
C SER A 7 -0.80 -10.07 -20.74
N GLY A 8 -0.17 -11.00 -20.01
CA GLY A 8 -0.62 -11.44 -18.70
C GLY A 8 -0.54 -10.34 -17.65
N ALA A 9 0.56 -9.58 -17.63
CA ALA A 9 0.75 -8.43 -16.76
C ALA A 9 -0.33 -7.36 -17.01
N LEU A 10 -0.58 -6.99 -18.26
CA LEU A 10 -1.62 -6.02 -18.64
C LEU A 10 -3.01 -6.48 -18.21
N ARG A 11 -3.33 -7.77 -18.37
CA ARG A 11 -4.62 -8.33 -17.91
C ARG A 11 -4.78 -8.20 -16.39
N LEU A 12 -3.74 -8.51 -15.62
CA LEU A 12 -3.77 -8.38 -14.16
C LEU A 12 -3.96 -6.93 -13.73
N THR A 13 -3.16 -6.01 -14.28
CA THR A 13 -3.29 -4.58 -14.00
C THR A 13 -4.69 -4.08 -14.32
N ALA A 14 -5.27 -4.44 -15.47
CA ALA A 14 -6.63 -4.02 -15.84
C ALA A 14 -7.74 -4.67 -15.00
N ALA A 15 -7.55 -5.92 -14.55
CA ALA A 15 -8.58 -6.66 -13.84
C ALA A 15 -8.69 -6.29 -12.35
N LEU A 16 -7.58 -5.94 -11.70
CA LEU A 16 -7.53 -5.70 -10.25
C LEU A 16 -8.50 -4.61 -9.75
N PRO A 17 -8.62 -3.42 -10.40
CA PRO A 17 -9.63 -2.43 -10.02
C PRO A 17 -11.06 -2.97 -10.10
N THR A 18 -11.36 -3.76 -11.14
CA THR A 18 -12.68 -4.39 -11.32
C THR A 18 -12.95 -5.38 -10.20
N ILE A 19 -11.98 -6.24 -9.87
CA ILE A 19 -12.11 -7.22 -8.78
C ILE A 19 -12.37 -6.50 -7.45
N LEU A 20 -11.56 -5.48 -7.14
CA LEU A 20 -11.69 -4.71 -5.91
C LEU A 20 -13.03 -3.95 -5.83
N GLY A 21 -13.41 -3.27 -6.91
CA GLY A 21 -14.68 -2.57 -7.02
C GLY A 21 -15.87 -3.50 -6.83
N GLN A 22 -15.90 -4.64 -7.54
CA GLN A 22 -16.99 -5.62 -7.41
C GLN A 22 -17.05 -6.24 -6.01
N PHE A 23 -15.88 -6.53 -5.40
CA PHE A 23 -15.81 -7.00 -4.02
C PHE A 23 -16.42 -5.99 -3.04
N HIS A 24 -16.01 -4.72 -3.13
CA HIS A 24 -16.52 -3.67 -2.25
C HIS A 24 -18.03 -3.46 -2.44
N ARG A 25 -18.49 -3.39 -3.68
CA ARG A 25 -19.91 -3.20 -4.01
C ARG A 25 -20.78 -4.34 -3.51
N ARG A 26 -20.32 -5.59 -3.66
CA ARG A 26 -21.02 -6.75 -3.12
C ARG A 26 -21.14 -6.68 -1.60
N ARG A 27 -20.10 -6.23 -0.90
CA ARG A 27 -20.12 -6.02 0.56
C ARG A 27 -21.06 -4.87 0.96
N ALA A 28 -21.20 -3.86 0.12
CA ALA A 28 -22.09 -2.72 0.31
C ALA A 28 -23.52 -2.94 -0.22
N HIS A 29 -23.88 -4.17 -0.64
CA HIS A 29 -25.17 -4.51 -1.25
C HIS A 29 -25.53 -3.64 -2.48
N LEU A 30 -24.52 -3.18 -3.21
CA LEU A 30 -24.67 -2.42 -4.44
C LEU A 30 -24.69 -3.37 -5.66
N PRO A 31 -25.41 -3.02 -6.74
CA PRO A 31 -25.43 -3.83 -7.96
C PRO A 31 -24.04 -3.88 -8.62
N PRO A 32 -23.71 -4.95 -9.35
CA PRO A 32 -22.43 -5.04 -10.06
C PRO A 32 -22.32 -3.94 -11.13
N LEU A 33 -21.11 -3.45 -11.37
CA LEU A 33 -20.85 -2.47 -12.44
C LEU A 33 -20.43 -3.13 -13.75
N ALA A 34 -20.89 -2.55 -14.85
CA ALA A 34 -20.29 -2.81 -16.15
C ALA A 34 -18.92 -2.13 -16.26
N PRO A 35 -18.01 -2.65 -17.10
CA PRO A 35 -16.79 -1.93 -17.47
C PRO A 35 -17.12 -0.55 -18.06
N ARG A 36 -16.34 0.48 -17.72
CA ARG A 36 -16.46 1.86 -18.23
C ARG A 36 -15.18 2.25 -18.98
N PRO A 37 -15.08 1.95 -20.29
CA PRO A 37 -13.86 2.20 -21.08
C PRO A 37 -13.57 3.69 -21.32
N ASP A 38 -14.54 4.55 -21.03
CA ASP A 38 -14.44 6.01 -21.11
C ASP A 38 -13.73 6.63 -19.89
N LEU A 39 -13.57 5.87 -18.80
CA LEU A 39 -12.82 6.30 -17.61
C LEU A 39 -11.38 5.77 -17.66
N ASN A 40 -10.43 6.57 -17.18
CA ASN A 40 -9.06 6.10 -16.97
C ASN A 40 -8.99 5.14 -15.75
N HIS A 41 -7.83 4.53 -15.53
CA HIS A 41 -7.64 3.49 -14.52
C HIS A 41 -8.03 3.95 -13.10
N ALA A 42 -7.58 5.15 -12.68
CA ALA A 42 -7.93 5.73 -11.39
C ALA A 42 -9.42 6.13 -11.31
N GLY A 43 -9.96 6.73 -12.37
CA GLY A 43 -11.35 7.18 -12.45
C GLY A 43 -12.32 6.01 -12.38
N TYR A 44 -12.02 4.90 -13.06
CA TYR A 44 -12.81 3.67 -12.95
C TYR A 44 -12.78 3.09 -11.54
N LEU A 45 -11.58 2.99 -10.92
CA LEU A 45 -11.45 2.50 -9.55
C LEU A 45 -12.27 3.35 -8.58
N LEU A 46 -12.14 4.67 -8.67
CA LEU A 46 -12.86 5.61 -7.83
C LEU A 46 -14.37 5.50 -8.04
N TYR A 47 -14.83 5.44 -9.29
CA TYR A 47 -16.23 5.22 -9.64
C TYR A 47 -16.78 3.93 -9.02
N ALA A 48 -16.01 2.85 -9.11
CA ALA A 48 -16.41 1.55 -8.58
C ALA A 48 -16.52 1.53 -7.05
N LEU A 49 -15.68 2.31 -6.37
CA LEU A 49 -15.66 2.42 -4.91
C LEU A 49 -16.71 3.41 -4.37
N LEU A 50 -16.96 4.53 -5.05
CA LEU A 50 -17.84 5.59 -4.54
C LEU A 50 -19.29 5.50 -5.03
N ASN A 51 -19.57 4.66 -6.04
CA ASN A 51 -20.88 4.60 -6.71
C ASN A 51 -21.32 5.95 -7.35
N ARG A 52 -20.35 6.84 -7.61
CA ARG A 52 -20.50 8.10 -8.36
C ARG A 52 -19.18 8.38 -9.07
N GLU A 53 -19.23 9.20 -10.12
CA GLU A 53 -17.98 9.67 -10.74
C GLU A 53 -17.24 10.59 -9.77
N GLY A 54 -15.92 10.43 -9.74
CA GLY A 54 -15.03 11.35 -9.02
C GLY A 54 -14.95 12.68 -9.75
N THR A 55 -14.70 13.76 -9.02
CA THR A 55 -14.28 15.01 -9.64
C THR A 55 -12.91 14.83 -10.31
N GLU A 56 -12.52 15.80 -11.15
CA GLU A 56 -11.17 15.81 -11.74
C GLU A 56 -10.09 15.80 -10.66
N LEU A 57 -10.26 16.59 -9.60
CA LEU A 57 -9.35 16.63 -8.45
C LEU A 57 -9.26 15.28 -7.75
N GLU A 58 -10.40 14.65 -7.45
CA GLU A 58 -10.44 13.36 -6.76
C GLU A 58 -9.78 12.25 -7.58
N THR A 59 -10.10 12.21 -8.89
CA THR A 59 -9.52 11.25 -9.83
C THR A 59 -8.02 11.45 -9.95
N ARG A 60 -7.56 12.70 -10.05
CA ARG A 60 -6.13 13.02 -10.14
C ARG A 60 -5.37 12.70 -8.85
N ALA A 61 -5.97 12.96 -7.68
CA ALA A 61 -5.36 12.62 -6.40
C ALA A 61 -5.15 11.10 -6.27
N LEU A 62 -6.15 10.31 -6.64
CA LEU A 62 -6.03 8.85 -6.65
C LEU A 62 -4.98 8.39 -7.69
N ASP A 63 -4.99 8.95 -8.89
CA ASP A 63 -4.02 8.63 -9.96
C ASP A 63 -2.58 8.86 -9.51
N VAL A 64 -2.29 9.99 -8.87
CA VAL A 64 -0.97 10.27 -8.28
C VAL A 64 -0.62 9.25 -7.20
N ALA A 65 -1.56 8.93 -6.31
CA ALA A 65 -1.32 7.91 -5.29
C ALA A 65 -1.01 6.54 -5.92
N LEU A 66 -1.71 6.15 -6.99
CA LEU A 66 -1.43 4.92 -7.71
C LEU A 66 -0.05 4.95 -8.39
N ILE A 67 0.38 6.07 -8.96
CA ILE A 67 1.71 6.19 -9.57
C ILE A 67 2.81 6.03 -8.51
N LEU A 68 2.68 6.68 -7.36
CA LEU A 68 3.70 6.66 -6.30
C LEU A 68 3.84 5.29 -5.61
N HIS A 69 2.80 4.46 -5.69
CA HIS A 69 2.85 3.09 -5.17
C HIS A 69 3.22 2.05 -6.23
N ALA A 70 3.39 2.42 -7.50
CA ALA A 70 3.47 1.48 -8.63
C ALA A 70 4.64 0.50 -8.53
N ASP A 71 5.82 0.99 -8.12
CA ASP A 71 7.00 0.17 -7.88
C ASP A 71 7.82 0.70 -6.70
N HIS A 72 8.62 -0.18 -6.07
CA HIS A 72 9.60 0.20 -5.07
C HIS A 72 10.71 -0.85 -4.88
N GLU A 73 11.40 -1.20 -5.97
CA GLU A 73 12.55 -2.10 -5.95
C GLU A 73 12.24 -3.44 -5.22
N LEU A 74 13.17 -3.99 -4.42
CA LEU A 74 13.06 -5.31 -3.77
C LEU A 74 12.44 -5.22 -2.38
N ASN A 75 11.37 -4.45 -2.25
CA ASN A 75 10.51 -4.52 -1.06
C ASN A 75 9.94 -5.95 -0.87
N ALA A 76 9.47 -6.26 0.34
CA ALA A 76 9.15 -7.63 0.74
C ALA A 76 8.18 -8.37 -0.21
N SER A 77 7.12 -7.69 -0.69
CA SER A 77 6.16 -8.31 -1.61
C SER A 77 6.72 -8.51 -3.02
N THR A 78 7.53 -7.57 -3.52
CA THR A 78 8.27 -7.78 -4.78
C THR A 78 9.22 -8.97 -4.66
N PHE A 79 9.97 -9.06 -3.56
CA PHE A 79 10.90 -10.16 -3.35
C PHE A 79 10.19 -11.52 -3.22
N ALA A 80 9.03 -11.56 -2.57
CA ALA A 80 8.19 -12.76 -2.51
C ALA A 80 7.72 -13.22 -3.90
N ALA A 81 7.30 -12.27 -4.76
CA ALA A 81 6.97 -12.57 -6.15
C ALA A 81 8.19 -13.14 -6.92
N ARG A 82 9.37 -12.52 -6.78
CA ARG A 82 10.59 -13.02 -7.43
C ARG A 82 11.01 -14.40 -6.94
N ILE A 83 10.90 -14.69 -5.64
CA ILE A 83 11.15 -16.04 -5.10
C ILE A 83 10.24 -17.06 -5.79
N THR A 84 8.93 -16.79 -5.85
CA THR A 84 7.97 -17.68 -6.53
C THR A 84 8.29 -17.83 -8.01
N ALA A 85 8.63 -16.75 -8.70
CA ALA A 85 9.02 -16.78 -10.12
C ALA A 85 10.30 -17.58 -10.37
N SER A 86 11.30 -17.50 -9.47
CA SER A 86 12.58 -18.20 -9.58
C SER A 86 12.47 -19.72 -9.60
N THR A 87 11.31 -20.27 -9.19
CA THR A 87 11.01 -21.71 -9.26
C THR A 87 10.32 -22.13 -10.56
N LEU A 88 10.27 -21.25 -11.57
CA LEU A 88 9.47 -21.40 -12.81
C LEU A 88 7.95 -21.50 -12.58
N SER A 89 7.45 -21.04 -11.42
CA SER A 89 6.01 -20.90 -11.19
C SER A 89 5.44 -19.81 -12.10
N ASP A 90 4.11 -19.80 -12.30
CA ASP A 90 3.45 -18.86 -13.19
C ASP A 90 3.26 -17.45 -12.56
N LEU A 91 2.99 -16.46 -13.42
CA LEU A 91 2.82 -15.07 -13.02
C LEU A 91 1.71 -14.89 -11.97
N TYR A 92 0.59 -15.62 -12.07
CA TYR A 92 -0.52 -15.47 -11.14
C TYR A 92 -0.12 -15.97 -9.75
N SER A 93 0.57 -17.12 -9.68
CA SER A 93 1.13 -17.64 -8.43
C SER A 93 2.11 -16.65 -7.78
N ALA A 94 2.99 -16.02 -8.56
CA ALA A 94 3.91 -15.00 -8.06
C ALA A 94 3.17 -13.76 -7.50
N ILE A 95 2.13 -13.29 -8.20
CA ILE A 95 1.31 -12.16 -7.73
C ILE A 95 0.49 -12.53 -6.48
N THR A 96 -0.05 -13.75 -6.39
CA THR A 96 -0.74 -14.21 -5.18
C THR A 96 0.18 -14.20 -3.97
N SER A 97 1.44 -14.65 -4.13
CA SER A 97 2.48 -14.58 -3.09
C SER A 97 2.78 -13.13 -2.67
N ALA A 98 2.90 -12.22 -3.64
CA ALA A 98 3.13 -10.81 -3.37
C ALA A 98 1.96 -10.14 -2.62
N ILE A 99 0.71 -10.41 -3.00
CA ILE A 99 -0.48 -9.91 -2.31
C ILE A 99 -0.52 -10.40 -0.86
N GLY A 100 -0.26 -11.69 -0.64
CA GLY A 100 -0.19 -12.27 0.71
C GLY A 100 0.87 -11.59 1.58
N THR A 101 2.02 -11.26 0.98
CA THR A 101 3.12 -10.57 1.67
C THR A 101 2.80 -9.09 1.93
N LEU A 102 2.14 -8.40 0.99
CA LEU A 102 1.74 -6.99 1.13
C LEU A 102 0.74 -6.77 2.27
N LYS A 103 -0.15 -7.76 2.51
CA LYS A 103 -1.16 -7.71 3.56
C LYS A 103 -0.60 -7.49 4.98
N GLY A 104 0.66 -7.84 5.24
CA GLY A 104 1.25 -7.71 6.56
C GLY A 104 1.28 -6.25 7.06
N PRO A 105 1.02 -6.00 8.37
CA PRO A 105 0.98 -4.63 8.92
C PRO A 105 2.35 -3.94 8.95
N LEU A 106 3.44 -4.69 8.76
CA LEU A 106 4.81 -4.16 8.60
C LEU A 106 5.18 -3.86 7.15
N HIS A 107 4.23 -4.00 6.23
CA HIS A 107 4.36 -3.68 4.81
C HIS A 107 3.17 -2.82 4.37
N GLY A 108 2.37 -3.23 3.38
CA GLY A 108 1.26 -2.44 2.85
C GLY A 108 0.11 -2.19 3.84
N GLY A 109 -0.03 -3.02 4.88
CA GLY A 109 -1.03 -2.83 5.94
C GLY A 109 -0.77 -1.61 6.83
N ALA A 110 0.35 -0.90 6.66
CA ALA A 110 0.70 0.25 7.49
C ALA A 110 -0.25 1.45 7.27
N ASN A 111 -0.75 1.67 6.05
CA ASN A 111 -1.62 2.82 5.74
C ASN A 111 -2.97 2.78 6.49
N GLU A 112 -3.58 1.61 6.62
CA GLU A 112 -4.79 1.38 7.43
C GLU A 112 -4.50 1.64 8.91
N GLN A 113 -3.34 1.19 9.41
CA GLN A 113 -2.94 1.38 10.81
C GLN A 113 -2.67 2.86 11.14
N VAL A 114 -2.15 3.64 10.18
CA VAL A 114 -1.98 5.10 10.36
C VAL A 114 -3.34 5.72 10.65
N MET A 115 -4.34 5.50 9.80
CA MET A 115 -5.65 6.12 10.01
C MET A 115 -6.31 5.66 11.32
N LYS A 116 -6.19 4.38 11.67
CA LYS A 116 -6.69 3.88 12.95
C LYS A 116 -6.08 4.64 14.15
N ILE A 117 -4.77 4.90 14.11
CA ILE A 117 -4.08 5.68 15.15
C ILE A 117 -4.61 7.12 15.16
N LEU A 118 -4.84 7.74 14.00
CA LEU A 118 -5.39 9.10 13.93
C LEU A 118 -6.80 9.15 14.52
N ASP A 119 -7.66 8.18 14.22
CA ASP A 119 -9.02 8.06 14.77
C ASP A 119 -8.99 7.92 16.30
N GLU A 120 -8.04 7.13 16.84
CA GLU A 120 -7.84 6.96 18.28
C GLU A 120 -7.34 8.25 18.96
N ILE A 121 -6.44 8.99 18.29
CA ILE A 121 -5.92 10.27 18.79
C ILE A 121 -7.04 11.32 18.81
N GLY A 122 -7.79 11.44 17.71
CA GLY A 122 -8.95 12.30 17.55
C GLY A 122 -8.65 13.80 17.45
N THR A 123 -7.66 14.36 18.16
CA THR A 123 -7.35 15.80 18.11
C THR A 123 -5.86 16.10 18.18
N VAL A 124 -5.44 17.22 17.59
CA VAL A 124 -4.02 17.63 17.44
C VAL A 124 -3.31 17.75 18.79
N ASP A 125 -4.00 18.25 19.83
CA ASP A 125 -3.46 18.40 21.19
C ASP A 125 -3.15 17.06 21.88
N ARG A 126 -3.78 15.96 21.44
CA ARG A 126 -3.56 14.61 21.99
C ARG A 126 -2.43 13.85 21.32
N VAL A 127 -1.94 14.31 20.17
CA VAL A 127 -0.91 13.61 19.38
C VAL A 127 0.35 13.33 20.21
N GLU A 128 0.83 14.34 20.95
CA GLU A 128 2.07 14.22 21.71
C GLU A 128 1.97 13.17 22.82
N ALA A 129 0.89 13.20 23.60
CA ALA A 129 0.64 12.21 24.64
C ALA A 129 0.51 10.79 24.06
N ALA A 130 -0.17 10.64 22.91
CA ALA A 130 -0.35 9.35 22.25
C ALA A 130 0.99 8.78 21.73
N VAL A 131 1.84 9.60 21.12
CA VAL A 131 3.18 9.19 20.69
C VAL A 131 4.00 8.73 21.88
N GLN A 132 4.06 9.53 22.96
CA GLN A 132 4.83 9.18 24.16
C GLN A 132 4.36 7.85 24.78
N ALA A 133 3.05 7.62 24.85
CA ALA A 133 2.49 6.38 25.35
C ALA A 133 2.91 5.15 24.53
N LYS A 134 2.97 5.26 23.19
CA LYS A 134 3.46 4.18 22.32
C LYS A 134 4.95 3.94 22.48
N LEU A 135 5.74 5.01 22.58
CA LEU A 135 7.18 4.90 22.77
C LEU A 135 7.55 4.25 24.09
N ALA A 136 6.83 4.56 25.17
CA ALA A 136 7.01 3.94 26.48
C ALA A 136 6.74 2.42 26.48
N LYS A 137 5.91 1.94 25.55
CA LYS A 137 5.60 0.51 25.36
C LYS A 137 6.50 -0.18 24.32
N HIS A 138 7.49 0.54 23.77
CA HIS A 138 8.31 0.07 22.65
C HIS A 138 7.50 -0.34 21.40
N GLU A 139 6.32 0.26 21.22
CA GLU A 139 5.49 0.04 20.03
C GLU A 139 6.05 0.81 18.83
N ARG A 140 5.87 0.25 17.63
CA ARG A 140 6.17 0.95 16.38
C ARG A 140 5.07 1.95 16.06
N ILE A 141 5.48 3.10 15.53
CA ILE A 141 4.56 4.12 15.01
C ILE A 141 4.50 3.93 13.49
N MET A 142 3.35 3.47 12.99
CA MET A 142 3.15 3.19 11.57
C MET A 142 3.21 4.48 10.75
N GLY A 143 3.60 4.38 9.48
CA GLY A 143 3.86 5.54 8.60
C GLY A 143 5.24 6.17 8.76
N PHE A 144 6.08 5.65 9.67
CA PHE A 144 7.43 6.18 9.92
C PHE A 144 8.52 5.12 9.75
N GLY A 145 9.67 5.60 9.28
CA GLY A 145 10.85 4.77 9.06
C GLY A 145 10.78 3.96 7.78
N HIS A 146 11.97 3.69 7.23
CA HIS A 146 12.12 2.96 5.99
C HIS A 146 13.42 2.15 6.03
N ARG A 147 13.44 0.97 5.39
CA ARG A 147 14.65 0.13 5.33
C ARG A 147 15.77 0.85 4.57
N VAL A 148 15.43 1.37 3.39
CA VAL A 148 16.32 2.11 2.47
C VAL A 148 16.44 3.59 2.83
N TYR A 149 15.36 4.38 2.75
CA TYR A 149 15.42 5.81 3.04
C TYR A 149 15.88 6.11 4.48
N LYS A 150 16.89 6.98 4.59
CA LYS A 150 17.38 7.60 5.84
C LYS A 150 17.03 9.09 5.93
N VAL A 151 16.31 9.57 4.93
CA VAL A 151 15.79 10.93 4.77
C VAL A 151 14.29 10.83 4.46
N GLU A 152 13.62 11.96 4.28
CA GLU A 152 12.21 11.99 3.89
C GLU A 152 11.98 11.21 2.58
N ASP A 153 10.99 10.32 2.60
CA ASP A 153 10.58 9.59 1.39
C ASP A 153 10.04 10.60 0.37
N PRO A 154 10.61 10.67 -0.85
CA PRO A 154 10.18 11.66 -1.84
C PRO A 154 8.70 11.52 -2.20
N ARG A 155 8.12 10.32 -2.08
CA ARG A 155 6.70 10.07 -2.32
C ARG A 155 5.83 10.64 -1.20
N ALA A 156 6.31 10.59 0.04
CA ALA A 156 5.62 11.19 1.17
C ALA A 156 5.49 12.71 1.00
N THR A 157 6.53 13.37 0.48
CA THR A 157 6.50 14.81 0.18
C THR A 157 5.40 15.16 -0.83
N ILE A 158 5.27 14.36 -1.90
CA ILE A 158 4.23 14.58 -2.93
C ILE A 158 2.84 14.31 -2.35
N LEU A 159 2.66 13.21 -1.62
CA LEU A 159 1.37 12.86 -1.03
C LEU A 159 0.92 13.83 0.06
N ARG A 160 1.85 14.41 0.84
CA ARG A 160 1.54 15.47 1.81
C ARG A 160 0.85 16.65 1.14
N GLU A 161 1.37 17.07 -0.01
CA GLU A 161 0.82 18.19 -0.76
C GLU A 161 -0.56 17.86 -1.34
N TRP A 162 -0.77 16.64 -1.86
CA TRP A 162 -2.08 16.19 -2.30
C TRP A 162 -3.09 16.05 -1.16
N SER A 163 -2.67 15.55 0.01
CA SER A 163 -3.52 15.50 1.20
C SER A 163 -3.99 16.90 1.60
N ARG A 164 -3.12 17.91 1.52
CA ARG A 164 -3.46 19.31 1.79
C ARG A 164 -4.45 19.85 0.78
N GLN A 165 -4.19 19.67 -0.52
CA GLN A 165 -5.04 20.19 -1.59
C GLN A 165 -6.45 19.58 -1.57
N VAL A 166 -6.55 18.26 -1.42
CA VAL A 166 -7.84 17.57 -1.32
C VAL A 166 -8.59 18.03 -0.06
N GLY A 167 -7.89 18.12 1.08
CA GLY A 167 -8.50 18.60 2.32
C GLY A 167 -9.04 20.03 2.22
N GLN A 168 -8.27 20.95 1.62
CA GLN A 168 -8.72 22.32 1.36
C GLN A 168 -9.95 22.37 0.45
N ALA A 169 -9.96 21.59 -0.64
CA ALA A 169 -11.09 21.54 -1.57
C ALA A 169 -12.36 20.94 -0.93
N LYS A 170 -12.21 20.05 0.06
CA LYS A 170 -13.30 19.45 0.82
C LYS A 170 -13.73 20.27 2.04
N GLY A 171 -12.95 21.27 2.42
CA GLY A 171 -13.17 22.04 3.64
C GLY A 171 -12.85 21.24 4.92
N ASP A 172 -12.02 20.20 4.82
CA ASP A 172 -11.63 19.33 5.92
C ASP A 172 -10.12 19.10 5.92
N LEU A 173 -9.43 19.76 6.84
CA LEU A 173 -7.98 19.63 7.08
C LEU A 173 -7.66 18.77 8.31
N HIS A 174 -8.66 18.14 8.92
CA HIS A 174 -8.51 17.48 10.21
C HIS A 174 -7.36 16.45 10.23
N TYR A 175 -7.37 15.51 9.29
CA TYR A 175 -6.31 14.50 9.18
C TYR A 175 -4.97 15.09 8.74
N PHE A 176 -4.99 16.14 7.92
CA PHE A 176 -3.77 16.81 7.49
C PHE A 176 -3.05 17.43 8.71
N ASP A 177 -3.77 18.18 9.54
CA ASP A 177 -3.21 18.83 10.74
C ASP A 177 -2.72 17.81 11.76
N LEU A 178 -3.48 16.71 11.96
CA LEU A 178 -3.05 15.59 12.79
C LEU A 178 -1.74 14.97 12.30
N LEU A 179 -1.62 14.72 10.99
CA LEU A 179 -0.44 14.11 10.38
C LEU A 179 0.79 15.02 10.43
N VAL A 180 0.63 16.33 10.22
CA VAL A 180 1.70 17.31 10.40
C VAL A 180 2.22 17.25 11.83
N ARG A 181 1.33 17.32 12.82
CA ARG A 181 1.72 17.26 14.23
C ARG A 181 2.36 15.92 14.59
N LEU A 182 1.84 14.81 14.06
CA LEU A 182 2.39 13.49 14.29
C LEU A 182 3.80 13.38 13.72
N GLN A 183 4.03 13.89 12.50
CA GLN A 183 5.35 13.93 11.87
C GLN A 183 6.35 14.72 12.71
N GLU A 184 5.98 15.91 13.19
CA GLU A 184 6.85 16.74 14.03
C GLU A 184 7.28 16.02 15.31
N VAL A 185 6.31 15.46 16.04
CA VAL A 185 6.59 14.79 17.32
C VAL A 185 7.45 13.55 17.09
N VAL A 186 7.10 12.68 16.13
CA VAL A 186 7.88 11.46 15.88
C VAL A 186 9.30 11.76 15.43
N HIS A 187 9.49 12.80 14.60
CA HIS A 187 10.82 13.23 14.18
C HIS A 187 11.65 13.72 15.36
N ARG A 188 11.07 14.55 16.24
CA ARG A 188 11.75 15.06 17.44
C ARG A 188 12.16 13.93 18.39
N GLU A 189 11.29 12.94 18.62
CA GLU A 189 11.51 11.89 19.62
C GLU A 189 12.40 10.74 19.12
N LYS A 190 12.35 10.42 17.83
CA LYS A 190 13.01 9.22 17.27
C LYS A 190 13.89 9.48 16.06
N ASN A 191 13.96 10.70 15.56
CA ASN A 191 14.65 11.05 14.32
C ASN A 191 14.22 10.15 13.15
N LEU A 192 12.92 9.84 13.09
CA LEU A 192 12.32 9.05 12.00
C LEU A 192 11.61 9.97 11.03
N TYR A 193 11.67 9.60 9.76
CA TYR A 193 11.02 10.30 8.65
C TYR A 193 9.74 9.59 8.23
N PRO A 194 8.77 10.33 7.66
CA PRO A 194 7.56 9.73 7.12
C PRO A 194 7.90 8.87 5.89
N ASN A 195 7.15 7.80 5.71
CA ASN A 195 7.14 7.01 4.48
C ASN A 195 5.85 7.26 3.68
N VAL A 196 5.75 6.66 2.49
CA VAL A 196 4.59 6.82 1.58
C VAL A 196 3.23 6.52 2.25
N ASP A 197 3.19 5.62 3.23
CA ASP A 197 1.94 5.17 3.86
C ASP A 197 1.35 6.20 4.82
N LEU A 198 2.15 7.17 5.29
CA LEU A 198 1.69 8.19 6.24
C LEU A 198 0.59 9.09 5.63
N TRP A 199 0.75 9.47 4.37
CA TRP A 199 -0.11 10.46 3.72
C TRP A 199 -1.13 9.85 2.74
N SER A 200 -0.94 8.59 2.32
CA SER A 200 -1.88 7.94 1.41
C SER A 200 -3.25 7.71 2.06
N GLY A 201 -3.26 7.34 3.34
CA GLY A 201 -4.49 7.10 4.10
C GLY A 201 -5.41 8.32 4.17
N SER A 202 -4.87 9.51 4.47
CA SER A 202 -5.69 10.73 4.56
C SER A 202 -6.33 11.11 3.23
N ILE A 203 -5.62 10.93 2.12
CA ILE A 203 -6.19 11.14 0.77
C ILE A 203 -7.36 10.19 0.58
N TYR A 204 -7.17 8.89 0.80
CA TYR A 204 -8.24 7.90 0.59
C TYR A 204 -9.45 8.15 1.49
N THR A 205 -9.24 8.53 2.76
CA THR A 205 -10.33 8.91 3.67
C THR A 205 -11.09 10.13 3.16
N LEU A 206 -10.40 11.19 2.72
CA LEU A 206 -11.04 12.39 2.16
C LEU A 206 -11.78 12.13 0.83
N LEU A 207 -11.38 11.10 0.08
CA LEU A 207 -12.11 10.61 -1.09
C LEU A 207 -13.37 9.81 -0.72
N GLY A 208 -13.57 9.44 0.55
CA GLY A 208 -14.68 8.62 1.03
C GLY A 208 -14.46 7.13 0.88
N ILE A 209 -13.20 6.69 0.76
CA ILE A 209 -12.84 5.27 0.62
C ILE A 209 -12.75 4.63 2.02
N PRO A 210 -13.39 3.47 2.26
CA PRO A 210 -13.23 2.74 3.52
C PRO A 210 -11.79 2.31 3.81
N HIS A 211 -11.35 2.45 5.06
CA HIS A 211 -9.96 2.20 5.50
C HIS A 211 -9.47 0.78 5.16
N ASP A 212 -10.34 -0.21 5.23
CA ASP A 212 -10.02 -1.61 4.97
C ASP A 212 -9.72 -1.92 3.48
N LEU A 213 -9.97 -0.96 2.58
CA LEU A 213 -9.64 -1.06 1.16
C LEU A 213 -8.28 -0.43 0.81
N PHE A 214 -7.58 0.17 1.76
CA PHE A 214 -6.34 0.90 1.48
C PHE A 214 -5.22 -0.03 1.01
N THR A 215 -5.02 -1.16 1.68
CA THR A 215 -4.03 -2.16 1.25
C THR A 215 -4.41 -2.80 -0.11
N PRO A 216 -5.69 -3.15 -0.37
CA PRO A 216 -6.11 -3.53 -1.72
C PRO A 216 -5.85 -2.48 -2.81
N ILE A 217 -6.05 -1.18 -2.55
CA ILE A 217 -5.71 -0.11 -3.50
C ILE A 217 -4.20 -0.07 -3.74
N PHE A 218 -3.40 -0.27 -2.70
CA PHE A 218 -1.96 -0.42 -2.85
C PHE A 218 -1.65 -1.61 -3.79
N ALA A 219 -2.28 -2.77 -3.63
CA ALA A 219 -2.09 -3.89 -4.55
C ALA A 219 -2.49 -3.57 -6.00
N VAL A 220 -3.58 -2.81 -6.22
CA VAL A 220 -4.00 -2.33 -7.55
C VAL A 220 -2.91 -1.53 -8.24
N SER A 221 -2.17 -0.71 -7.49
CA SER A 221 -1.04 0.06 -8.01
C SER A 221 0.21 -0.81 -8.22
N ARG A 222 0.61 -1.53 -7.16
CA ARG A 222 1.88 -2.25 -7.06
C ARG A 222 1.98 -3.45 -8.01
N ILE A 223 0.86 -3.92 -8.54
CA ILE A 223 0.83 -4.98 -9.55
C ILE A 223 1.72 -4.68 -10.77
N SER A 224 1.86 -3.41 -11.16
CA SER A 224 2.71 -3.03 -12.27
C SER A 224 4.19 -3.30 -11.97
N GLY A 225 4.70 -2.86 -10.82
CA GLY A 225 6.06 -3.18 -10.36
C GLY A 225 6.30 -4.67 -10.13
N TRP A 226 5.36 -5.36 -9.47
CA TRP A 226 5.50 -6.81 -9.24
C TRP A 226 5.60 -7.59 -10.55
N THR A 227 4.72 -7.32 -11.51
CA THR A 227 4.74 -8.03 -12.79
C THR A 227 5.99 -7.70 -13.59
N ALA A 228 6.47 -6.45 -13.57
CA ALA A 228 7.74 -6.07 -14.20
C ALA A 228 8.92 -6.85 -13.61
N HIS A 229 9.05 -6.92 -12.29
CA HIS A 229 10.10 -7.68 -11.63
C HIS A 229 10.02 -9.20 -11.85
N VAL A 230 8.81 -9.75 -11.97
CA VAL A 230 8.63 -11.18 -12.31
C VAL A 230 9.04 -11.45 -13.75
N LEU A 231 8.69 -10.57 -14.69
CA LEU A 231 9.13 -10.70 -16.08
C LEU A 231 10.66 -10.58 -16.20
N GLU A 232 11.28 -9.64 -15.47
CA GLU A 232 12.74 -9.54 -15.36
C GLU A 232 13.36 -10.82 -14.80
N GLU A 233 12.77 -11.43 -13.76
CA GLU A 233 13.22 -12.71 -13.20
C GLU A 233 13.14 -13.86 -14.21
N TYR A 234 12.17 -13.86 -15.13
CA TYR A 234 12.09 -14.88 -16.18
C TYR A 234 13.13 -14.70 -17.29
N GLU A 235 13.67 -13.50 -17.50
CA GLU A 235 14.68 -13.22 -18.53
C GLU A 235 16.09 -13.71 -18.13
N ASP A 236 16.48 -13.58 -16.85
CA ASP A 236 17.73 -14.15 -16.29
C ASP A 236 17.43 -15.02 -15.07
N LEU A 237 16.76 -16.14 -15.30
CA LEU A 237 16.22 -16.99 -14.25
C LEU A 237 17.31 -17.69 -13.43
N ARG A 238 17.32 -17.44 -12.12
CA ARG A 238 18.17 -18.13 -11.15
C ARG A 238 17.37 -18.52 -9.93
N LEU A 239 17.39 -19.81 -9.60
CA LEU A 239 16.69 -20.31 -8.41
C LEU A 239 17.16 -19.59 -7.14
N ILE A 240 16.25 -18.88 -6.47
CA ILE A 240 16.52 -18.22 -5.20
C ILE A 240 16.36 -19.26 -4.07
N ARG A 241 17.49 -19.80 -3.61
CA ARG A 241 17.52 -20.85 -2.57
C ARG A 241 18.60 -20.56 -1.51
N PRO A 242 18.31 -19.73 -0.49
CA PRO A 242 19.26 -19.47 0.59
C PRO A 242 19.49 -20.72 1.46
N LYS A 243 20.57 -20.69 2.26
CA LYS A 243 20.86 -21.70 3.29
C LYS A 243 20.51 -21.14 4.68
N ALA A 244 20.19 -22.04 5.61
CA ALA A 244 20.04 -21.72 7.03
C ALA A 244 21.25 -22.26 7.81
N LEU A 245 21.63 -21.57 8.89
CA LEU A 245 22.52 -22.10 9.92
C LEU A 245 21.67 -22.83 10.96
N TYR A 246 21.87 -24.13 11.12
CA TYR A 246 21.17 -24.92 12.13
C TYR A 246 21.78 -24.67 13.51
N VAL A 247 20.97 -24.25 14.48
CA VAL A 247 21.36 -23.97 15.88
C VAL A 247 20.53 -24.78 16.89
N GLY A 248 19.79 -25.79 16.40
CA GLY A 248 19.01 -26.69 17.24
C GLY A 248 19.86 -27.81 17.85
N PRO A 249 19.28 -28.61 18.76
CA PRO A 249 19.96 -29.78 19.31
C PRO A 249 20.29 -30.81 18.23
N THR A 250 21.49 -31.39 18.28
CA THR A 250 21.89 -32.53 17.44
C THR A 250 21.83 -33.83 18.25
N ASP A 251 21.89 -34.97 17.55
CA ASP A 251 22.11 -36.28 18.17
C ASP A 251 21.03 -36.72 19.18
N LEU A 252 19.79 -36.23 19.01
CA LEU A 252 18.66 -36.66 19.82
C LEU A 252 18.29 -38.12 19.51
N THR A 253 18.07 -38.90 20.56
CA THR A 253 17.55 -40.27 20.43
C THR A 253 16.02 -40.22 20.36
N TYR A 254 15.44 -40.88 19.36
CA TYR A 254 13.98 -41.06 19.28
C TYR A 254 13.53 -42.01 20.39
N THR A 255 12.60 -41.54 21.25
CA THR A 255 12.00 -42.30 22.35
C THR A 255 10.57 -42.68 22.04
#